data_AF-A0A1A8C0N2-F1
#
_entry.id   AF-A0A1A8C0N2-F1
#
_cell.length_a   1.000
_cell.length_b   1.000
_cell.length_c   1.000
_cell.angle_alpha   90.00
_cell.angle_beta   90.00
_cell.angle_gamma   90.00
#
_symmetry.space_group_name_H-M   'P 1'
#
loop_
_entity.id
_entity.type
_entity.pdbx_description
1 polymer ?
#
loop_
_entity_poly.entity_id
_entity_poly.type
_entity_poly.pdbx_seq_one_letter_code
_entity_poly.pdbx_strand_id
1 'polypeptide(L)' 'LKMKISTTMSVVKNKEIIEKAVKSEMVRQGMPSVINVHLSGGDLVELSTIAPPNA' A
#
# COMPACT_ATOMS: atom_id res chain seq x y z
N LEU A 1 -6.82 5.66 -3.92
CA LEU A 1 -5.78 5.78 -4.97
C LEU A 1 -5.39 4.37 -5.41
N LYS A 2 -5.25 4.11 -6.71
CA LYS A 2 -4.76 2.82 -7.22
C LYS A 2 -3.39 3.01 -7.86
N MET A 3 -2.45 2.13 -7.55
CA MET A 3 -1.08 2.18 -8.07
C MET A 3 -0.65 0.80 -8.55
N LYS A 4 0.06 0.73 -9.67
CA LYS A 4 0.74 -0.50 -10.10
C LYS A 4 2.14 -0.53 -9.53
N ILE A 5 2.56 -1.69 -9.03
CA ILE A 5 3.91 -1.91 -8.55
C ILE A 5 4.65 -2.86 -9.48
N SER A 6 5.89 -2.51 -9.82
CA SER A 6 6.79 -3.45 -10.51
C SER A 6 7.59 -4.18 -9.44
N THR A 7 7.38 -5.49 -9.30
CA THR A 7 8.14 -6.32 -8.37
C THR A 7 8.53 -7.63 -9.04
N THR A 8 9.76 -8.06 -8.78
CA THR A 8 10.27 -9.38 -9.20
C THR A 8 9.86 -10.48 -8.22
N MET A 9 9.29 -10.12 -7.06
CA MET A 9 8.82 -11.06 -6.06
C MET A 9 7.40 -11.54 -6.38
N SER A 10 7.10 -12.80 -6.05
CA SER A 10 5.73 -13.31 -6.16
C SER A 10 4.82 -12.56 -5.20
N VAL A 11 3.86 -11.79 -5.73
CA VAL A 11 2.97 -10.95 -4.91
C VAL A 11 2.08 -11.78 -4.00
N VAL A 12 1.61 -12.94 -4.48
CA VAL A 12 0.77 -13.84 -3.69
C VAL A 12 1.49 -14.35 -2.45
N LYS A 13 2.77 -14.71 -2.58
CA LYS A 13 3.56 -15.25 -1.46
C LYS A 13 4.09 -14.17 -0.51
N ASN A 14 4.29 -12.96 -1.01
CA ASN A 14 4.95 -11.88 -0.28
C ASN A 14 4.02 -10.70 0.01
N LYS A 15 2.70 -10.93 0.01
CA LYS A 15 1.67 -9.90 0.13
C LYS A 15 1.95 -8.95 1.29
N GLU A 16 2.13 -9.50 2.49
CA GLU A 16 2.28 -8.71 3.71
C GLU A 16 3.59 -7.90 3.74
N ILE A 17 4.68 -8.46 3.19
CA ILE A 17 5.99 -7.79 3.08
C ILE A 17 5.88 -6.61 2.11
N ILE A 18 5.22 -6.82 0.96
CA ILE A 18 5.02 -5.79 -0.05
C ILE A 18 4.12 -4.69 0.48
N GLU A 19 3.01 -5.01 1.15
CA GLU A 19 2.11 -4.01 1.74
C GLU A 19 2.84 -3.13 2.77
N LYS A 20 3.67 -3.73 3.64
CA LYS A 20 4.50 -2.98 4.60
C LYS A 20 5.54 -2.10 3.91
N ALA A 21 6.23 -2.61 2.89
CA ALA A 21 7.23 -1.85 2.13
C ALA A 21 6.59 -0.66 1.42
N VAL A 22 5.45 -0.86 0.75
CA VAL A 22 4.70 0.20 0.08
C VAL A 22 4.19 1.21 1.10
N LYS A 23 3.65 0.79 2.24
CA LYS A 23 3.21 1.70 3.30
C LYS A 23 4.35 2.59 3.78
N SER A 24 5.50 2.00 4.09
CA SER A 24 6.69 2.74 4.53
C SER A 24 7.16 3.74 3.47
N GLU A 25 7.17 3.33 2.20
CA GLU A 25 7.54 4.20 1.09
C GLU A 25 6.56 5.37 0.93
N MET A 26 5.26 5.11 0.99
CA MET A 26 4.22 6.15 0.89
C MET A 26 4.36 7.18 2.02
N VAL A 27 4.59 6.73 3.26
CA VAL A 27 4.85 7.63 4.39
C VAL A 27 6.12 8.45 4.15
N ARG A 28 7.19 7.84 3.62
CA ARG A 28 8.42 8.54 3.26
C ARG A 28 8.20 9.59 2.17
N GLN A 29 7.27 9.36 1.26
CA GLN A 29 6.87 10.31 0.21
C GLN A 29 5.89 11.40 0.69
N GLY A 30 5.55 11.41 1.99
CA GLY A 30 4.71 12.44 2.60
C GLY A 30 3.23 12.09 2.72
N MET A 31 2.84 10.83 2.46
CA MET A 31 1.48 10.38 2.79
C MET A 31 1.30 10.27 4.32
N PRO A 32 0.07 10.46 4.82
CA PRO A 32 -0.25 10.23 6.23
C PRO A 32 0.11 8.80 6.68
N SER A 33 0.57 8.64 7.92
CA SER A 33 0.85 7.32 8.51
C SER A 33 -0.39 6.44 8.66
N VAL A 34 -1.56 7.08 8.75
CA VAL A 34 -2.91 6.49 8.75
C VAL A 34 -3.40 6.20 7.33
N ILE A 35 -2.62 5.43 6.60
CA ILE A 35 -3.02 4.83 5.32
C ILE A 35 -3.15 3.32 5.46
N ASN A 36 -4.17 2.80 4.80
CA ASN A 36 -4.34 1.38 4.49
C ASN A 36 -3.79 1.11 3.10
N VAL A 37 -2.99 0.05 3.03
CA VAL A 37 -2.40 -0.45 1.79
C VAL A 37 -2.94 -1.86 1.60
N HIS A 38 -3.56 -2.12 0.46
CA HIS A 38 -4.11 -3.43 0.13
C HIS A 38 -3.67 -3.86 -1.26
N LEU A 39 -3.07 -5.04 -1.38
CA LEU A 39 -2.79 -5.67 -2.67
C LEU A 39 -4.06 -6.31 -3.22
N SER A 40 -4.55 -5.75 -4.32
CA SER A 40 -5.77 -6.17 -5.02
C SER A 40 -5.40 -7.05 -6.22
N GLY A 41 -4.85 -8.23 -5.94
CA GLY A 41 -4.55 -9.27 -6.95
C GLY A 41 -3.47 -8.89 -7.96
N GLY A 42 -2.43 -9.73 -8.09
CA GLY A 42 -1.34 -9.45 -9.03
C GLY A 42 -0.50 -8.24 -8.59
N ASP A 43 -0.27 -7.28 -9.48
CA ASP A 43 0.61 -6.12 -9.32
C ASP A 43 -0.11 -4.83 -8.90
N LEU A 44 -1.40 -4.92 -8.55
CA LEU A 44 -2.22 -3.75 -8.19
C LEU A 44 -2.23 -3.52 -6.67
N VAL A 45 -1.93 -2.28 -6.28
CA VAL A 45 -2.04 -1.79 -4.90
C VAL A 45 -3.14 -0.74 -4.82
N GLU A 46 -4.01 -0.91 -3.84
CA GLU A 46 -4.98 0.09 -3.42
C GLU A 46 -4.52 0.77 -2.14
N LEU A 47 -4.53 2.10 -2.19
CA LEU A 47 -4.21 2.98 -1.07
C LEU A 47 -5.48 3.72 -0.67
N SER A 48 -5.85 3.60 0.60
CA SER A 48 -6.93 4.36 1.21
C SER A 48 -6.41 5.09 2.45
N THR A 49 -6.65 6.40 2.51
CA THR A 49 -6.44 7.17 3.74
C THR A 49 -7.56 6.84 4.69
N ILE A 50 -7.21 6.48 5.92
CA ILE A 50 -8.19 6.41 7.00
C ILE A 50 -8.40 7.86 7.40
N ALA A 51 -9.49 8.48 6.93
CA ALA A 51 -9.88 9.77 7.46
C ALA A 51 -10.04 9.59 8.98
N PRO A 52 -9.51 10.50 9.81
CA PRO A 52 -9.80 10.45 11.24
C PRO A 52 -11.33 10.45 11.40
N PRO A 53 -11.90 9.65 12.32
CA PRO A 53 -13.34 9.44 12.40
C PRO A 53 -14.19 10.70 12.62
N ASN A 54 -13.57 11.87 12.81
CA ASN A 54 -14.27 13.13 13.02
C ASN A 54 -13.65 14.21 12.11
N ALA A 55 -14.38 14.61 11.05
CA ALA A 55 -14.19 15.87 10.32
C ALA A 55 -15.45 16.71 10.52
#